data_AF-A0A920GEC4-F1
#
_entry.id   AF-A0A920GEC4-F1
#
_cell.length_a   1.000
_cell.length_b   1.000
_cell.length_c   1.000
_cell.angle_alpha   90.00
_cell.angle_beta   90.00
_cell.angle_gamma   90.00
#
_symmetry.space_group_name_H-M   'P 1'
#
loop_
_entity.id
_entity.type
_entity.pdbx_description
1 polymer ?
#
loop_
_entity_poly.entity_id
_entity_poly.type
_entity_poly.pdbx_seq_one_letter_code
_entity_poly.pdbx_strand_id
1 'polypeptide(L)'
;MLLASSPLLIAEAHLAKTDSVLLAVLIAQQLMLWRIYKDRLNEDSRPPWLAFWICLSFGILVKGPIGPLLALTSCVLLCGFDRHVGWLKKLQLFKGILVTCCLVLPWAIAVSTATDGAFLDIAIKGDFLSKVKSAQESHGAPPGTYLALLGLLFWPGLRFLAR
;
A
#
# COMPACT_ATOMS: atom_id res chain seq x y z
N MET A 1 19.62 -3.78 0.40
CA MET A 1 20.47 -4.67 -0.43
C MET A 1 19.63 -5.57 -1.32
N LEU A 2 18.70 -6.39 -0.80
CA LEU A 2 17.80 -7.26 -1.61
C LEU A 2 16.87 -6.51 -2.58
N LEU A 3 16.34 -5.35 -2.18
CA LEU A 3 15.45 -4.55 -3.04
C LEU A 3 16.19 -3.90 -4.22
N ALA A 4 17.46 -3.54 -4.03
CA ALA A 4 18.31 -2.92 -5.03
C ALA A 4 18.85 -3.93 -6.07
N SER A 5 18.68 -5.23 -5.83
CA SER A 5 19.17 -6.29 -6.73
C SER A 5 18.12 -6.74 -7.74
N SER A 6 16.88 -6.26 -7.66
CA SER A 6 15.85 -6.62 -8.64
C SER A 6 16.00 -5.75 -9.90
N PRO A 7 16.37 -6.34 -11.06
CA PRO A 7 16.52 -5.58 -12.30
C PRO A 7 15.21 -4.93 -12.76
N LEU A 8 14.06 -5.48 -12.32
CA LEU A 8 12.74 -4.89 -12.54
C LEU A 8 12.61 -3.52 -11.85
N LEU A 9 13.08 -3.41 -10.60
CA LEU A 9 12.98 -2.19 -9.81
C LEU A 9 13.92 -1.11 -10.33
N ILE A 10 15.08 -1.49 -10.86
CA ILE A 10 16.01 -0.59 -11.56
C ILE A 10 15.42 -0.12 -12.89
N ALA A 11 14.83 -1.02 -13.69
CA ALA A 11 14.21 -0.69 -14.97
C ALA A 11 13.00 0.24 -14.80
N GLU A 12 12.11 -0.04 -13.85
CA GLU A 12 10.93 0.81 -13.56
C GLU A 12 11.32 2.13 -12.86
N ALA A 13 12.42 2.18 -12.11
CA ALA A 13 12.94 3.43 -11.55
C ALA A 13 13.52 4.37 -12.64
N HIS A 14 14.13 3.81 -13.68
CA HIS A 14 14.64 4.58 -14.83
C HIS A 14 13.55 5.00 -15.81
N LEU A 15 12.37 4.36 -15.77
CA LEU A 15 11.24 4.67 -16.66
C LEU A 15 10.29 5.75 -16.12
N ALA A 16 10.58 6.35 -14.96
CA ALA A 16 9.78 7.43 -14.35
C ALA A 16 8.27 7.15 -14.31
N LYS A 17 7.86 5.88 -14.18
CA LYS A 17 6.45 5.52 -14.02
C LYS A 17 5.99 5.81 -12.59
N THR A 18 4.76 6.29 -12.48
CA THR A 18 4.04 6.53 -11.22
C THR A 18 3.99 5.30 -10.32
N ASP A 19 4.15 4.11 -10.89
CA ASP A 19 4.21 2.83 -10.17
C ASP A 19 5.43 2.68 -9.25
N SER A 20 6.59 3.22 -9.63
CA SER A 20 7.83 3.16 -8.82
C SER A 20 7.72 4.00 -7.55
N VAL A 21 7.11 5.20 -7.67
CA VAL A 21 6.84 6.09 -6.53
C VAL A 21 5.83 5.43 -5.59
N LEU A 22 4.77 4.85 -6.13
CA LEU A 22 3.78 4.12 -5.35
C LEU A 22 4.41 2.94 -4.60
N LEU A 23 5.26 2.14 -5.27
CA LEU A 23 5.96 1.02 -4.64
C LEU A 23 6.82 1.49 -3.46
N ALA A 24 7.59 2.58 -3.63
CA ALA A 24 8.40 3.13 -2.55
C ALA A 24 7.55 3.57 -1.34
N VAL A 25 6.43 4.25 -1.59
CA VAL A 25 5.49 4.70 -0.54
C VAL A 25 4.85 3.51 0.17
N LEU A 26 4.45 2.46 -0.55
CA LEU A 26 3.86 1.26 0.04
C LEU A 26 4.87 0.46 0.87
N ILE A 27 6.12 0.35 0.41
CA ILE A 27 7.19 -0.29 1.20
C ILE A 27 7.45 0.49 2.48
N ALA A 28 7.52 1.82 2.42
CA ALA A 28 7.67 2.65 3.60
C ALA A 28 6.49 2.44 4.57
N GLN A 29 5.25 2.41 4.05
CA GLN A 29 4.05 2.11 4.82
C GLN A 29 4.12 0.73 5.49
N GLN A 30 4.56 -0.31 4.78
CA GLN A 30 4.65 -1.66 5.34
C GLN A 30 5.79 -1.81 6.36
N LEU A 31 6.89 -1.08 6.17
CA LEU A 31 7.99 -1.05 7.13
C LEU A 31 7.55 -0.38 8.45
N MET A 32 6.76 0.70 8.37
CA MET A 32 6.19 1.32 9.57
C MET A 32 5.18 0.39 10.27
N LEU A 33 4.34 -0.31 9.51
CA LEU A 33 3.43 -1.31 10.07
C LEU A 33 4.20 -2.43 10.79
N TRP A 34 5.27 -2.94 10.17
CA TRP A 34 6.13 -3.95 10.77
C TRP A 34 6.81 -3.47 12.05
N ARG A 35 7.28 -2.21 12.11
CA ARG A 35 7.84 -1.63 13.35
C ARG A 35 6.80 -1.59 14.47
N ILE A 36 5.58 -1.15 14.17
CA ILE A 36 4.47 -1.10 15.14
C ILE A 36 4.14 -2.52 15.64
N TYR A 37 4.14 -3.50 14.74
CA TYR A 37 3.88 -4.89 15.08
C TYR A 37 5.02 -5.53 15.90
N LYS A 38 6.29 -5.29 15.54
CA LYS A 38 7.44 -5.80 16.31
C LYS A 38 7.46 -5.23 17.72
N ASP A 39 7.17 -3.94 17.84
CA ASP A 39 7.09 -3.25 19.14
C ASP A 39 5.78 -3.54 19.88
N ARG A 40 5.01 -4.57 19.51
CA ARG A 40 3.78 -4.96 20.23
C ARG A 40 4.03 -5.26 21.71
N LEU A 41 5.18 -5.88 22.03
CA LEU A 41 5.55 -6.29 23.40
C LEU A 41 6.34 -5.22 24.18
N ASN A 42 6.88 -4.21 23.49
CA ASN A 42 7.61 -3.12 24.12
C ASN A 42 6.67 -1.96 24.41
N GLU A 43 6.41 -1.68 25.69
CA GLU A 43 5.55 -0.57 26.11
C GLU A 43 6.24 0.80 26.00
N ASP A 44 7.57 0.85 26.13
CA ASP A 44 8.36 2.09 26.07
C ASP A 44 8.67 2.59 24.64
N SER A 45 8.44 1.76 23.62
CA SER A 45 8.70 2.17 22.24
C SER A 45 7.57 3.04 21.73
N ARG A 46 7.91 4.23 21.21
CA ARG A 46 6.94 5.14 20.56
C ARG A 46 6.67 4.65 19.14
N PRO A 47 5.49 4.05 18.86
CA PRO A 47 5.20 3.54 17.53
C PRO A 47 5.16 4.68 16.51
N PRO A 48 5.76 4.53 15.31
CA PRO A 48 5.73 5.55 14.26
C PRO A 48 4.37 5.57 13.53
N TRP A 49 3.26 5.63 14.29
CA TRP A 49 1.91 5.61 13.75
C TRP A 49 1.67 6.79 12.80
N LEU A 50 2.15 7.99 13.12
CA LEU A 50 2.00 9.17 12.27
C LEU A 50 2.63 8.97 10.88
N ALA A 51 3.85 8.42 10.84
CA ALA A 51 4.54 8.15 9.57
C ALA A 51 3.79 7.12 8.72
N PHE A 52 3.22 6.09 9.34
CA PHE A 52 2.35 5.12 8.65
C PHE A 52 1.16 5.80 7.98
N TRP A 53 0.44 6.67 8.69
CA TRP A 53 -0.73 7.37 8.14
C TRP A 53 -0.36 8.41 7.08
N ILE A 54 0.77 9.09 7.22
CA ILE A 54 1.29 9.99 6.18
C ILE A 54 1.59 9.19 4.90
N CYS A 55 2.33 8.08 4.98
CA CYS A 55 2.60 7.23 3.83
C CYS A 55 1.31 6.68 3.21
N LEU A 56 0.34 6.27 4.02
CA LEU A 56 -0.97 5.81 3.54
C LEU A 56 -1.71 6.93 2.78
N SER A 57 -1.67 8.15 3.28
CA SER A 57 -2.30 9.33 2.65
C SER A 57 -1.64 9.66 1.30
N PHE A 58 -0.31 9.57 1.21
CA PHE A 58 0.40 9.67 -0.06
C PHE A 58 0.02 8.54 -1.03
N GLY A 59 -0.13 7.30 -0.54
CA GLY A 59 -0.63 6.19 -1.35
C GLY A 59 -2.02 6.47 -1.94
N ILE A 60 -2.91 7.10 -1.16
CA ILE A 60 -4.24 7.54 -1.61
C ILE A 60 -4.12 8.60 -2.70
N LEU A 61 -3.26 9.60 -2.52
CA LEU A 61 -3.07 10.68 -3.49
C LEU A 61 -2.49 10.18 -4.83
N VAL A 62 -1.63 9.15 -4.81
CA VAL A 62 -0.98 8.65 -6.03
C VAL A 62 -1.90 7.77 -6.87
N LYS A 63 -2.59 6.81 -6.27
CA LYS A 63 -3.38 5.80 -7.03
C LYS A 63 -4.69 5.39 -6.35
N GLY A 64 -5.13 6.15 -5.35
CA GLY A 64 -6.42 5.96 -4.67
C GLY A 64 -6.42 4.82 -3.63
N PRO A 65 -7.40 3.90 -3.64
CA PRO A 65 -7.68 2.97 -2.55
C PRO A 65 -6.69 1.81 -2.42
N ILE A 66 -5.68 1.70 -3.30
CA ILE A 66 -4.71 0.59 -3.29
C ILE A 66 -3.89 0.57 -2.00
N GLY A 67 -3.42 1.73 -1.53
CA GLY A 67 -2.68 1.84 -0.27
C GLY A 67 -3.50 1.36 0.94
N PRO A 68 -4.72 1.90 1.14
CA PRO A 68 -5.64 1.41 2.17
C PRO A 68 -5.96 -0.09 2.04
N LEU A 69 -6.22 -0.60 0.84
CA LEU A 69 -6.50 -2.02 0.59
C LEU A 69 -5.34 -2.92 1.03
N LEU A 70 -4.10 -2.54 0.69
CA LEU A 70 -2.91 -3.29 1.06
C LEU A 70 -2.69 -3.29 2.58
N ALA A 71 -2.84 -2.13 3.22
CA ALA A 71 -2.73 -1.98 4.66
C ALA A 71 -3.78 -2.81 5.39
N LEU A 72 -5.04 -2.79 4.92
CA LEU A 72 -6.15 -3.54 5.51
C LEU A 72 -5.92 -5.04 5.37
N THR A 73 -5.53 -5.51 4.18
CA THR A 73 -5.21 -6.93 3.93
C THR A 73 -4.07 -7.40 4.83
N SER A 74 -3.02 -6.60 4.98
CA SER A 74 -1.88 -6.92 5.86
C SER A 74 -2.32 -7.03 7.32
N CYS A 75 -3.13 -6.07 7.80
CA CYS A 75 -3.68 -6.10 9.15
C CYS A 75 -4.56 -7.33 9.39
N VAL A 76 -5.44 -7.68 8.45
CA VAL A 76 -6.33 -8.86 8.56
C VAL A 76 -5.52 -10.15 8.61
N LEU A 77 -4.52 -10.31 7.74
CA LEU A 77 -3.64 -11.48 7.77
C LEU A 77 -2.90 -11.60 9.11
N LEU A 78 -2.30 -10.51 9.58
CA LEU A 78 -1.61 -10.49 10.88
C LEU A 78 -2.55 -10.82 12.03
N CYS A 79 -3.79 -10.30 12.03
CA CYS A 79 -4.80 -10.65 13.03
C CYS A 79 -5.23 -12.12 12.95
N GLY A 80 -5.35 -12.66 11.74
CA GLY A 80 -5.73 -14.06 11.51
C GLY A 80 -4.67 -15.05 12.01
N PHE A 81 -3.39 -14.75 11.76
CA PHE A 81 -2.28 -15.59 12.21
C PHE A 81 -2.01 -15.46 13.72
N ASP A 82 -1.95 -14.24 14.25
CA ASP A 82 -1.52 -14.01 15.63
C ASP A 82 -2.69 -14.08 16.63
N ARG A 83 -3.96 -14.03 16.16
CA ARG A 83 -5.21 -13.96 16.95
C ARG A 83 -5.27 -12.87 18.03
N HIS A 84 -4.25 -12.01 18.09
CA HIS A 84 -4.14 -10.90 19.02
C HIS A 84 -4.38 -9.57 18.27
N VAL A 85 -5.47 -8.91 18.60
CA VAL A 85 -5.85 -7.60 18.01
C VAL A 85 -5.38 -6.40 18.84
N GLY A 86 -4.73 -6.63 19.98
CA GLY A 86 -4.31 -5.57 20.92
C GLY A 86 -3.33 -4.56 20.31
N TRP A 87 -2.49 -4.99 19.37
CA TRP A 87 -1.52 -4.13 18.69
C TRP A 87 -2.19 -3.11 17.75
N LEU A 88 -3.43 -3.34 17.29
CA LEU A 88 -4.15 -2.37 16.45
C LEU A 88 -4.43 -1.07 17.20
N LYS A 89 -4.53 -1.11 18.53
CA LYS A 89 -4.66 0.11 19.33
C LYS A 89 -3.43 1.02 19.17
N LYS A 90 -2.24 0.46 18.92
CA LYS A 90 -1.00 1.22 18.66
C LYS A 90 -1.00 1.93 17.30
N LEU A 91 -1.86 1.54 16.34
CA LEU A 91 -2.06 2.30 15.10
C LEU A 91 -2.78 3.64 15.32
N GLN A 92 -3.43 3.84 16.46
CA GLN A 92 -4.23 5.03 16.76
C GLN A 92 -5.21 5.37 15.63
N LEU A 93 -6.03 4.38 15.23
CA LEU A 93 -6.89 4.43 14.04
C LEU A 93 -7.67 5.75 13.90
N PHE A 94 -8.26 6.24 14.99
CA PHE A 94 -9.02 7.50 14.99
C PHE A 94 -8.15 8.71 14.63
N LYS A 95 -6.99 8.87 15.28
CA LYS A 95 -6.06 9.97 14.99
C LYS A 95 -5.47 9.85 13.58
N GLY A 96 -5.23 8.61 13.16
CA GLY A 96 -4.75 8.29 11.83
C GLY A 96 -5.71 8.71 10.72
N ILE A 97 -6.99 8.34 10.85
CA ILE A 97 -8.05 8.77 9.94
C ILE A 97 -8.12 10.30 9.89
N LEU A 98 -8.01 10.98 11.03
CA LEU A 98 -8.01 12.45 11.08
C LEU A 98 -6.84 13.04 10.28
N VAL A 99 -5.62 12.50 10.43
CA VAL A 99 -4.44 12.91 9.65
C VAL A 99 -4.66 12.67 8.16
N THR A 100 -5.17 11.49 7.78
CA THR A 100 -5.45 11.17 6.38
C THR A 100 -6.51 12.06 5.78
N CYS A 101 -7.61 12.33 6.49
CA CYS A 101 -8.61 13.30 6.06
C CYS A 101 -7.99 14.69 5.90
N CYS A 102 -7.18 15.15 6.85
CA CYS A 102 -6.54 16.45 6.78
C CYS A 102 -5.60 16.61 5.57
N LEU A 103 -4.95 15.54 5.11
CA LEU A 103 -4.06 15.56 3.96
C LEU A 103 -4.78 15.35 2.62
N VAL A 104 -5.77 14.47 2.58
CA VAL A 104 -6.46 14.06 1.35
C VAL A 104 -7.62 14.99 1.00
N LEU A 105 -8.39 15.45 2.00
CA LEU A 105 -9.58 16.27 1.77
C LEU A 105 -9.28 17.61 1.06
N PRO A 106 -8.22 18.38 1.41
CA PRO A 106 -7.96 19.64 0.73
C PRO A 106 -7.78 19.47 -0.78
N TRP A 107 -7.07 18.43 -1.19
CA TRP A 107 -6.89 18.09 -2.60
C TRP A 107 -8.19 17.60 -3.24
N ALA A 108 -8.92 16.71 -2.56
CA ALA A 108 -10.18 16.17 -3.07
C ALA A 108 -11.24 17.27 -3.26
N ILE A 109 -11.32 18.23 -2.34
CA ILE A 109 -12.20 19.39 -2.43
C ILE A 109 -11.77 20.26 -3.61
N ALA A 110 -10.48 20.60 -3.72
CA ALA A 110 -9.98 21.44 -4.81
C ALA A 110 -10.30 20.85 -6.20
N VAL A 111 -10.10 19.53 -6.37
CA VAL A 111 -10.44 18.83 -7.61
C VAL A 111 -11.96 18.79 -7.81
N SER A 112 -12.73 18.51 -6.76
CA SER A 112 -14.20 18.50 -6.86
C SER A 112 -14.77 19.85 -7.25
N THR A 113 -14.21 20.95 -6.74
CA THR A 113 -14.63 22.31 -7.11
C THR A 113 -14.22 22.69 -8.53
N ALA A 114 -13.12 22.13 -9.04
CA ALA A 114 -12.64 22.39 -10.39
C ALA A 114 -13.36 21.55 -11.46
N THR A 115 -13.99 20.43 -11.08
CA THR A 115 -14.62 19.47 -12.00
C THR A 115 -16.10 19.21 -11.67
N ASP A 116 -16.73 20.05 -10.85
CA ASP A 116 -18.11 19.89 -10.35
C ASP A 116 -18.41 18.46 -9.83
N GLY A 117 -17.43 17.84 -9.17
CA GLY A 117 -17.54 16.49 -8.62
C GLY A 117 -17.48 15.34 -9.63
N ALA A 118 -17.46 15.60 -10.94
CA ALA A 118 -17.43 14.55 -11.96
C ALA A 118 -16.17 13.69 -11.90
N PHE A 119 -15.02 14.27 -11.51
CA PHE A 119 -13.76 13.54 -11.37
C PHE A 119 -13.81 12.44 -10.29
N LEU A 120 -14.39 12.75 -9.12
CA LEU A 120 -14.52 11.78 -8.03
C LEU A 120 -15.52 10.67 -8.38
N ASP A 121 -16.61 11.02 -9.07
CA ASP A 121 -17.60 10.02 -9.50
C ASP A 121 -17.03 9.04 -10.53
N ILE A 122 -16.29 9.56 -11.52
CA ILE A 122 -15.61 8.73 -12.54
C ILE A 122 -14.50 7.90 -11.90
N ALA A 123 -13.66 8.47 -11.04
CA ALA A 123 -12.59 7.73 -10.39
C ALA A 123 -13.14 6.61 -9.49
N ILE A 124 -14.14 6.90 -8.64
CA ILE A 124 -14.69 5.93 -7.68
C ILE A 124 -15.58 4.89 -8.36
N LYS A 125 -16.60 5.30 -9.13
CA LYS A 125 -17.56 4.37 -9.74
C LYS A 125 -17.05 3.83 -11.07
N GLY A 126 -16.51 4.71 -11.91
CA GLY A 126 -16.12 4.40 -13.28
C GLY A 126 -14.82 3.61 -13.38
N ASP A 127 -13.86 3.84 -12.48
CA ASP A 127 -12.53 3.21 -12.56
C ASP A 127 -12.27 2.21 -11.42
N PHE A 128 -12.55 2.55 -10.16
CA PHE A 128 -12.31 1.60 -9.05
C PHE A 128 -13.38 0.52 -8.95
N LEU A 129 -14.66 0.88 -8.87
CA LEU A 129 -15.74 -0.10 -8.69
C LEU A 129 -15.89 -1.00 -9.92
N SER A 130 -15.66 -0.44 -11.11
CA SER A 130 -15.61 -1.20 -12.35
C SER A 130 -14.41 -2.16 -12.34
N LYS A 131 -13.18 -1.74 -12.02
CA LYS A 131 -12.00 -2.65 -11.99
C LYS A 131 -12.08 -3.73 -10.90
N VAL A 132 -12.79 -3.47 -9.80
CA VAL A 132 -13.01 -4.48 -8.73
C VAL A 132 -14.10 -5.48 -9.11
N LYS A 133 -15.20 -5.02 -9.73
CA LYS A 133 -16.29 -5.92 -10.19
C LYS A 133 -15.99 -6.63 -11.50
N SER A 134 -15.26 -5.94 -12.37
CA SER A 134 -14.92 -6.34 -13.72
C SER A 134 -13.47 -6.84 -13.66
N ALA A 135 -13.31 -8.13 -13.39
CA ALA A 135 -12.08 -8.88 -13.68
C ALA A 135 -11.84 -8.97 -15.21
N GLN A 136 -12.07 -7.89 -15.95
CA GLN A 136 -12.27 -7.90 -17.40
C GLN A 136 -11.09 -7.33 -18.19
N GLU A 137 -10.10 -6.75 -17.51
CA GLU A 137 -8.71 -6.74 -17.98
C GLU A 137 -7.92 -7.86 -17.28
N SER A 138 -8.57 -9.00 -17.02
CA SER A 138 -7.86 -10.26 -16.83
C SER A 138 -7.14 -10.55 -18.14
N HIS A 139 -5.99 -9.91 -18.33
CA HIS A 139 -4.90 -10.49 -19.08
C HIS A 139 -4.86 -11.94 -18.62
N GLY A 140 -5.15 -12.87 -19.52
CA GLY A 140 -5.44 -14.30 -19.27
C GLY A 140 -4.25 -15.05 -18.67
N ALA A 141 -3.76 -14.53 -17.56
CA ALA A 141 -2.62 -14.98 -16.82
C ALA A 141 -3.21 -15.92 -15.77
N PRO A 142 -3.02 -17.25 -15.92
CA PRO A 142 -3.55 -18.20 -14.98
C PRO A 142 -3.10 -17.87 -13.54
N PRO A 143 -3.92 -18.15 -12.52
CA PRO A 143 -3.52 -17.96 -11.13
C PRO A 143 -2.19 -18.68 -10.89
N GLY A 144 -1.16 -17.95 -10.47
CA GLY A 144 0.22 -18.45 -10.35
C GLY A 144 1.23 -17.83 -11.32
N THR A 145 0.79 -17.08 -12.33
CA THR A 145 1.68 -16.31 -13.22
C THR A 145 2.56 -15.31 -12.47
N TYR A 146 2.03 -14.56 -11.52
CA TYR A 146 2.83 -13.67 -10.66
C TYR A 146 3.83 -14.43 -9.78
N LEU A 147 3.50 -15.65 -9.34
CA LEU A 147 4.42 -16.53 -8.59
C LEU A 147 5.53 -17.08 -9.50
N ALA A 148 5.20 -17.45 -10.75
CA ALA A 148 6.18 -17.90 -11.73
C ALA A 148 7.13 -16.75 -12.16
N LEU A 149 6.57 -15.56 -12.38
CA LEU A 149 7.33 -14.35 -12.67
C LEU A 149 8.17 -13.88 -11.49
N LEU A 150 7.75 -14.13 -10.24
CA LEU A 150 8.57 -13.85 -9.04
C LEU A 150 9.95 -14.52 -9.16
N GLY A 151 9.97 -15.77 -9.64
CA GLY A 151 11.19 -16.54 -9.85
C GLY A 151 12.15 -15.88 -10.85
N LEU A 152 11.61 -15.28 -11.90
CA LEU A 152 12.36 -14.65 -12.98
C LEU A 152 12.77 -13.20 -12.64
N LEU A 153 11.85 -12.41 -12.07
CA LEU A 153 12.03 -10.98 -11.77
C LEU A 153 12.79 -10.73 -10.46
N PHE A 154 12.77 -11.70 -9.55
CA PHE A 154 13.44 -11.64 -8.25
C PHE A 154 14.47 -12.76 -8.05
N TRP A 155 14.93 -13.37 -9.15
CA TRP A 155 15.98 -14.40 -9.20
C TRP A 155 17.20 -14.15 -8.28
N PRO A 156 17.81 -12.95 -8.20
CA PRO A 156 18.95 -12.73 -7.31
C PRO A 156 18.60 -12.78 -5.81
N GLY A 157 17.34 -12.51 -5.45
CA GLY A 157 16.87 -12.61 -4.07
C GLY A 157 16.53 -14.03 -3.63
N LEU A 158 16.15 -14.91 -4.56
CA LEU A 158 15.85 -16.33 -4.29
C LEU A 158 17.04 -17.09 -3.70
N ARG A 159 18.27 -16.71 -4.08
CA ARG A 159 19.50 -17.32 -3.53
C ARG A 159 19.66 -17.13 -2.01
N PHE A 160 19.03 -16.12 -1.42
CA PHE A 160 19.07 -15.90 0.03
C PHE A 160 17.95 -16.63 0.79
N LEU A 161 16.88 -17.06 0.11
CA LEU A 161 15.79 -17.85 0.70
C LEU A 161 16.12 -19.36 0.74
N ALA A 162 17.08 -19.81 -0.07
CA ALA A 162 17.53 -21.19 -0.18
C ALA A 162 18.68 -21.56 0.78
N ARG A 163 18.88 -20.79 1.85
CA ARG A 163 19.84 -21.03 2.94
C ARG A 163 19.12 -20.96 4.27
#